data_AF-A0A819M593-F1
#
_entry.id   AF-A0A819M593-F1
#
_cell.length_a   1.000
_cell.length_b   1.000
_cell.length_c   1.000
_cell.angle_alpha   90.00
_cell.angle_beta   90.00
_cell.angle_gamma   90.00
#
_symmetry.space_group_name_H-M   'P 1'
#
loop_
_entity.id
_entity.type
_entity.pdbx_description
1 polymer ?
#
loop_
_entity_poly.entity_id
_entity_poly.type
_entity_poly.pdbx_seq_one_letter_code
_entity_poly.pdbx_strand_id
1 'polypeptide(L)' 'MNRHLTIGERWGVISLRLNQGLGFHGIAHRINCTHQTVHSILQLFHETNDVVECEGRGGGNSLADDDIHTLR' A
#
# COMPACT_ATOMS: atom_id res chain seq x y z
N MET A 1 -23.68 -1.07 -6.02
CA MET A 1 -23.24 0.33 -5.86
C MET A 1 -21.75 0.39 -6.12
N ASN A 2 -21.31 0.86 -7.29
CA ASN A 2 -19.89 0.92 -7.65
C ASN A 2 -19.47 2.40 -7.71
N ARG A 3 -19.17 2.97 -6.54
CA ARG A 3 -18.70 4.37 -6.42
C ARG A 3 -17.18 4.37 -6.53
N HIS A 4 -16.65 5.02 -7.54
CA HIS A 4 -15.21 5.23 -7.67
C HIS A 4 -14.75 6.24 -6.61
N LEU A 5 -13.84 5.81 -5.74
CA LEU A 5 -13.19 6.68 -4.77
C LEU A 5 -12.15 7.55 -5.46
N THR A 6 -12.17 8.84 -5.12
CA THR A 6 -11.14 9.82 -5.50
C THR A 6 -9.80 9.47 -4.87
N ILE A 7 -8.71 10.04 -5.40
CA ILE A 7 -7.38 9.82 -4.84
C ILE A 7 -7.27 10.28 -3.37
N GLY A 8 -7.92 11.40 -3.02
CA GLY A 8 -7.95 11.92 -1.66
C GLY A 8 -8.67 10.98 -0.69
N GLU A 9 -9.77 10.34 -1.12
CA GLU A 9 -10.48 9.36 -0.30
C GLU A 9 -9.66 8.09 -0.08
N ARG A 10 -8.89 7.64 -1.09
CA ARG A 10 -7.97 6.49 -0.94
C ARG A 10 -6.85 6.79 0.06
N TRP A 11 -6.27 7.99 0.00
CA TRP A 11 -5.31 8.45 1.02
C TRP A 11 -5.95 8.58 2.40
N GLY A 12 -7.22 9.00 2.46
CA GLY A 12 -8.00 9.00 3.70
C GLY A 12 -8.09 7.62 4.33
N VAL A 13 -8.38 6.58 3.53
CA VAL A 13 -8.40 5.18 4.01
C VAL A 13 -7.07 4.77 4.64
N ILE A 14 -5.95 5.04 3.95
CA ILE A 14 -4.60 4.69 4.42
C ILE A 14 -4.26 5.47 5.70
N SER A 15 -4.51 6.78 5.72
CA SER A 15 -4.23 7.64 6.87
C SER A 15 -5.03 7.25 8.11
N LEU A 16 -6.33 6.92 7.95
CA LEU A 16 -7.17 6.46 9.06
C LEU A 16 -6.67 5.13 9.64
N ARG A 17 -6.11 4.25 8.80
CA ARG A 17 -5.53 2.98 9.25
C ARG A 17 -4.21 3.17 9.98
N LEU A 18 -3.29 3.96 9.40
CA LEU A 18 -1.92 4.12 9.93
C LEU A 18 -1.84 5.09 11.11
N ASN A 19 -2.55 6.22 11.07
CA ASN A 19 -2.42 7.28 12.07
C ASN A 19 -3.41 7.15 13.23
N GLN A 20 -4.61 6.64 12.96
CA GLN A 20 -5.69 6.55 13.95
C GLN A 20 -5.99 5.11 14.39
N GLY A 21 -5.33 4.11 13.79
CA GLY A 21 -5.52 2.71 14.15
C GLY A 21 -6.95 2.19 13.93
N LEU A 22 -7.75 2.87 13.08
CA LEU A 22 -9.15 2.52 12.89
C LEU A 22 -9.29 1.12 12.26
N GLY A 23 -10.30 0.39 12.71
CA GLY A 23 -10.72 -0.87 12.10
C GLY A 23 -11.40 -0.66 10.76
N PHE A 24 -11.40 -1.70 9.91
CA PHE A 24 -11.98 -1.68 8.56
C PHE A 24 -13.42 -1.14 8.52
N HIS A 25 -14.25 -1.54 9.49
CA HIS A 25 -15.63 -1.08 9.60
C HIS A 25 -15.75 0.43 9.86
N GLY A 26 -14.94 0.96 10.79
CA GLY A 26 -14.93 2.39 11.10
C GLY A 26 -14.45 3.24 9.93
N ILE A 27 -13.46 2.75 9.17
CA ILE A 27 -12.97 3.43 7.96
C ILE A 27 -14.04 3.45 6.88
N ALA A 28 -14.67 2.30 6.61
CA ALA A 28 -15.72 2.17 5.61
C ALA A 28 -16.91 3.10 5.90
N HIS A 29 -17.34 3.16 7.16
CA HIS A 29 -18.40 4.07 7.58
C HIS A 29 -18.00 5.54 7.39
N ARG A 30 -16.75 5.91 7.71
CA ARG A 30 -16.28 7.29 7.64
C ARG A 30 -16.07 7.80 6.21
N ILE A 31 -15.61 6.93 5.32
CA ILE A 31 -15.38 7.23 3.90
C ILE A 31 -16.65 6.96 3.05
N ASN A 32 -17.68 6.38 3.67
CA ASN A 32 -18.90 5.95 3.01
C ASN A 32 -18.61 5.03 1.81
N CYS A 33 -17.86 3.96 2.07
CA CYS A 33 -17.49 2.94 1.11
C CYS A 33 -17.68 1.53 1.72
N THR A 34 -17.48 0.48 0.92
CA THR A 34 -17.65 -0.90 1.40
C THR A 34 -16.39 -1.40 2.10
N HIS A 35 -16.54 -2.39 2.98
CA HIS A 35 -15.40 -3.08 3.61
C HIS A 35 -14.42 -3.66 2.59
N GLN A 36 -14.95 -4.23 1.51
CA GLN A 36 -14.15 -4.80 0.44
C GLN A 36 -13.28 -3.73 -0.24
N THR A 37 -13.84 -2.54 -0.45
CA THR A 37 -13.09 -1.40 -1.01
C THR A 37 -11.94 -0.97 -0.08
N VAL A 38 -12.19 -0.88 1.22
CA VAL A 38 -11.13 -0.56 2.21
C VAL A 38 -10.04 -1.62 2.19
N HIS A 39 -10.41 -2.91 2.16
CA HIS A 39 -9.46 -4.02 2.09
C HIS A 39 -8.60 -3.93 0.82
N SER A 40 -9.21 -3.78 -0.36
CA SER A 40 -8.46 -3.67 -1.62
C SER A 40 -7.50 -2.49 -1.65
N ILE A 41 -7.88 -1.33 -1.10
CA ILE A 41 -6.99 -0.16 -1.03
C ILE A 41 -5.80 -0.43 -0.12
N LEU A 42 -6.03 -0.99 1.07
CA LEU A 42 -4.96 -1.29 2.02
C LEU A 42 -4.04 -2.39 1.51
N GLN A 43 -4.58 -3.39 0.82
CA GLN A 43 -3.80 -4.45 0.19
C GLN A 43 -2.90 -3.89 -0.93
N LEU A 44 -3.46 -3.10 -1.86
CA LEU A 44 -2.69 -2.43 -2.90
C LEU A 44 -1.63 -1.50 -2.34
N PHE A 45 -1.95 -0.77 -1.26
CA PHE A 45 -0.97 0.05 -0.57
C PHE A 45 0.16 -0.78 0.02
N HIS A 46 -0.15 -1.90 0.67
CA HIS A 46 0.87 -2.81 1.19
C HIS A 46 1.74 -3.37 0.05
N GLU A 47 1.14 -3.89 -1.03
CA GLU A 47 1.88 -4.42 -2.18
C GLU A 47 2.77 -3.36 -2.84
N THR A 48 2.30 -2.12 -2.96
CA THR A 48 3.09 -1.03 -3.57
C THR A 48 4.15 -0.49 -2.62
N ASN A 49 3.84 -0.38 -1.31
CA ASN A 49 4.79 0.09 -0.32
C ASN A 49 5.88 -0.96 -0.05
N ASP A 50 5.56 -2.25 -0.12
CA ASP A 50 6.54 -3.34 -0.06
C ASP A 50 7.56 -3.24 -1.21
N VAL A 51 7.11 -2.87 -2.41
CA VAL A 51 7.99 -2.54 -3.55
C VAL A 51 8.85 -1.29 -3.27
N VAL A 52 8.28 -0.24 -2.67
CA VAL A 52 9.03 0.97 -2.31
C VAL A 52 9.97 0.75 -1.12
N GLU A 53 9.68 -0.14 -0.17
CA GLU A 53 10.62 -0.53 0.89
C GLU A 53 11.71 -1.45 0.35
N CYS A 54 11.43 -2.27 -0.68
CA CYS A 54 12.46 -3.01 -1.42
C CYS A 54 13.42 -2.08 -2.18
N GLU A 55 12.96 -0.92 -2.66
CA GLU A 55 13.83 0.08 -3.32
C GLU A 55 14.34 1.18 -2.37
N GLY A 56 13.70 1.39 -1.21
CA GLY A 56 13.86 2.58 -0.37
C GLY A 56 14.42 2.31 1.03
N ARG A 57 14.64 1.04 1.39
CA ARG A 57 15.40 0.65 2.59
C ARG A 57 16.65 -0.17 2.25
N GLY A 58 17.04 -0.16 0.98
CA GLY A 58 18.33 -0.61 0.49
C GLY A 58 19.37 0.50 0.60
N GLY A 59 19.97 0.64 1.78
CA GLY A 59 21.37 1.03 1.79
C GLY A 59 22.15 -0.08 1.08
N GLY A 60 22.63 0.20 -0.14
CA GLY A 60 23.55 -0.66 -0.87
C GLY A 60 22.91 -1.83 -1.60
N ASN A 61 22.52 -1.57 -2.84
CA ASN A 61 23.15 -2.13 -4.04
C ASN A 61 22.10 -2.13 -5.15
N SER A 62 22.22 -1.14 -6.04
CA SER A 62 21.87 -1.37 -7.43
C SER A 62 22.36 -2.75 -7.79
N LEU A 63 21.46 -3.59 -8.31
CA LEU A 63 21.85 -4.81 -9.01
C LEU A 63 22.80 -4.35 -10.12
N ALA A 64 24.11 -4.40 -9.84
CA ALA A 64 25.11 -4.29 -10.88
C ALA A 64 24.93 -5.56 -11.70
N ASP A 65 24.71 -5.37 -12.99
CA ASP A 65 24.59 -6.39 -14.03
C ASP A 65 25.83 -7.32 -14.12
N ASP A 66 26.84 -7.12 -13.25
CA ASP A 66 28.11 -7.83 -13.20
C ASP A 66 28.13 -9.07 -12.28
N ASP A 67 27.13 -9.28 -11.41
CA ASP A 67 27.11 -10.41 -10.45
C ASP A 67 26.39 -11.68 -10.96
N ILE A 68 26.10 -11.76 -12.27
CA ILE A 68 25.58 -13.00 -12.90
C ILE A 68 26.72 -13.80 -13.57
N HIS A 69 27.92 -13.92 -12.98
CA HIS A 69 28.88 -14.93 -13.43
C HIS A 69 29.92 -15.33 -12.37
N THR A 70 29.52 -15.90 -11.24
CA THR A 70 30.41 -16.83 -10.50
C THR A 70 29.66 -17.90 -9.71
N LEU A 71 28.86 -18.71 -10.42
CA LEU A 71 28.60 -20.10 -10.03
C LEU A 71 29.18 -21.02 -11.11
N ARG A 72 30.50 -20.90 -11.34
CA ARG A 72 31.34 -22.02 -11.81
C ARG A 72 32.82 -21.75 -11.63
#